data_AF-A0AAF0UJ65-F1
#
_entry.id   AF-A0AAF0UJ65-F1
#
_cell.length_a   1.000
_cell.length_b   1.000
_cell.length_c   1.000
_cell.angle_alpha   90.00
_cell.angle_beta   90.00
_cell.angle_gamma   90.00
#
_symmetry.space_group_name_H-M   'P 1'
#
loop_
_entity.id
_entity.type
_entity.pdbx_description
1 polymer ?
#
loop_
_entity_poly.entity_id
_entity_poly.type
_entity_poly.pdbx_seq_one_letter_code
_entity_poly.pdbx_strand_id
1 'polypeptide(L)'
;MWAIITVVVVFEFFTGATLRKGINRVIGTVLGGGLGCLAAILAGESGENGGALVVGISVIIIGVGATYSRLIPSVKKKYDYGVLIFILTFSLVVVSGVRADKIMKLAGERLSNIVMGFAVCVFTSFIYPIWAGDELHFSTATKFDKLATSIQGCLEEYFMIANDEEKKATIDISGCKSVMHCKSSDESLANFAKWEPWNGKFGFFYPWEKYLNIGEVLRELAAMIISFKGCIKSVRQSSPKERDNIREPCEKIGLSLATILMELGDSIRDMKRCRAKSLITQCMREELSLLVNLDNNNNSTDNESTLGLASFIFQILEMVDKVELLATKVEELGEIAHFHNKKLDV
;
A
#
# COMPACT_ATOMS: atom_id res chain seq x y z
N MET A 1 -16.85 31.43 10.61
CA MET A 1 -15.74 30.75 11.32
C MET A 1 -15.70 29.24 11.04
N TRP A 2 -16.73 28.46 11.38
CA TRP A 2 -16.74 26.99 11.21
C TRP A 2 -16.52 26.50 9.77
N ALA A 3 -17.04 27.21 8.78
CA ALA A 3 -16.78 26.90 7.37
C ALA A 3 -15.28 26.99 7.04
N ILE A 4 -14.62 28.08 7.44
CA ILE A 4 -13.18 28.32 7.22
C ILE A 4 -12.35 27.25 7.93
N ILE A 5 -12.65 26.94 9.20
CA ILE A 5 -11.98 25.86 9.94
C ILE A 5 -12.18 24.52 9.24
N THR A 6 -13.36 24.28 8.67
CA THR A 6 -13.62 23.05 7.92
C THR A 6 -12.74 22.96 6.70
N VAL A 7 -12.66 24.02 5.89
CA VAL A 7 -11.80 24.05 4.71
C VAL A 7 -10.35 23.75 5.09
N VAL A 8 -9.81 24.45 6.10
CA VAL A 8 -8.41 24.30 6.52
C VAL A 8 -8.09 22.89 7.04
N VAL A 9 -9.05 22.22 7.71
CA VAL A 9 -8.78 20.92 8.36
C VAL A 9 -9.12 19.72 7.44
N VAL A 10 -10.09 19.89 6.54
CA VAL A 10 -10.60 18.83 5.67
C VAL A 10 -9.87 18.78 4.33
N PHE A 11 -9.45 19.93 3.81
CA PHE A 11 -8.77 19.99 2.53
C PHE A 11 -7.42 19.26 2.58
N GLU A 12 -7.25 18.31 1.68
CA GLU A 12 -6.08 17.45 1.55
C GLU A 12 -5.62 17.40 0.10
N PHE A 13 -4.38 16.96 -0.11
CA PHE A 13 -3.78 16.88 -1.44
C PHE A 13 -4.54 15.93 -2.39
N PHE A 14 -4.95 14.76 -1.88
CA PHE A 14 -5.72 13.79 -2.66
C PHE A 14 -7.22 14.00 -2.49
N THR A 15 -7.97 13.88 -3.59
CA THR A 15 -9.43 14.04 -3.60
C THR A 15 -10.12 13.04 -2.65
N GLY A 16 -9.71 11.77 -2.68
CA GLY A 16 -10.23 10.75 -1.76
C GLY A 16 -9.93 11.04 -0.28
N ALA A 17 -8.81 11.68 0.03
CA ALA A 17 -8.46 12.08 1.40
C ALA A 17 -9.40 13.19 1.92
N THR A 18 -9.66 14.20 1.06
CA THR A 18 -10.60 15.29 1.33
C THR A 18 -12.01 14.76 1.53
N LEU A 19 -12.48 13.89 0.64
CA LEU A 19 -13.80 13.26 0.74
C LEU A 19 -13.94 12.44 2.03
N ARG A 20 -12.95 11.58 2.34
CA ARG A 20 -12.93 10.79 3.57
C ARG A 20 -13.02 11.67 4.81
N LYS A 21 -12.17 12.70 4.93
CA LYS A 21 -12.17 13.60 6.10
C LYS A 21 -13.46 14.38 6.21
N GLY A 22 -13.98 14.90 5.09
CA GLY A 22 -15.19 15.71 5.07
C GLY A 22 -16.44 14.93 5.42
N ILE A 23 -16.61 13.74 4.82
CA ILE A 23 -17.72 12.83 5.16
C ILE A 23 -17.64 12.41 6.63
N ASN A 24 -16.45 12.01 7.11
CA ASN A 24 -16.25 11.66 8.52
C ASN A 24 -16.58 12.82 9.47
N ARG A 25 -16.28 14.06 9.07
CA ARG A 25 -16.63 15.26 9.86
C ARG A 25 -18.13 15.43 9.96
N VAL A 26 -18.83 15.38 8.83
CA VAL A 26 -20.30 15.55 8.80
C VAL A 26 -20.97 14.45 9.61
N ILE A 27 -20.59 13.18 9.40
CA ILE A 27 -21.14 12.04 10.15
C ILE A 27 -20.84 12.19 11.65
N GLY A 28 -19.60 12.50 12.01
CA GLY A 28 -19.21 12.68 13.42
C GLY A 28 -20.00 13.79 14.09
N THR A 29 -20.20 14.93 13.42
CA THR A 29 -20.99 16.05 13.94
C THR A 29 -22.48 15.69 14.08
N VAL A 30 -23.07 15.02 13.09
CA VAL A 30 -24.48 14.60 13.15
C VAL A 30 -24.71 13.58 14.26
N LEU A 31 -23.88 12.55 14.34
CA LEU A 31 -24.00 11.52 15.39
C LEU A 31 -23.75 12.10 16.78
N GLY A 32 -22.72 12.94 16.94
CA GLY A 32 -22.36 13.54 18.22
C GLY A 32 -23.40 14.55 18.68
N GLY A 33 -23.92 15.36 17.74
CA GLY A 33 -25.01 16.29 17.99
C GLY A 33 -26.31 15.58 18.37
N GLY A 34 -26.69 14.55 17.61
CA GLY A 34 -27.90 13.77 17.84
C GLY A 34 -27.89 13.04 19.19
N LEU A 35 -26.83 12.28 19.48
CA LEU A 35 -26.68 11.61 20.78
C LEU A 35 -26.53 12.60 21.92
N GLY A 36 -25.89 13.75 21.69
CA GLY A 36 -25.77 14.80 22.71
C GLY A 36 -27.12 15.43 23.05
N CYS A 37 -27.96 15.67 22.05
CA CYS A 37 -29.33 16.15 22.27
C CYS A 37 -30.16 15.13 23.04
N LEU A 38 -30.05 13.84 22.69
CA LEU A 38 -30.74 12.76 23.40
C LEU A 38 -30.34 12.71 24.88
N ALA A 39 -29.04 12.77 25.19
CA ALA A 39 -28.54 12.79 26.55
C ALA A 39 -28.98 14.06 27.32
N ALA A 40 -29.02 15.21 26.66
CA ALA A 40 -29.51 16.45 27.26
C ALA A 40 -31.01 16.42 27.58
N ILE A 41 -31.83 15.79 26.73
CA ILE A 41 -33.27 15.59 26.98
C ILE A 41 -33.47 14.67 28.20
N LEU A 42 -32.75 13.53 28.25
CA LEU A 42 -32.81 12.61 29.39
C LEU A 42 -32.37 13.27 30.70
N ALA A 43 -31.35 14.13 30.65
CA ALA A 43 -30.92 14.90 31.82
C ALA A 43 -31.99 15.91 32.28
N GLY A 44 -32.73 16.51 31.34
CA GLY A 44 -33.82 17.45 31.64
C GLY A 44 -35.01 16.80 32.35
N GLU A 45 -35.30 15.52 32.05
CA GLU A 45 -36.37 14.75 32.70
C GLU A 45 -35.99 14.27 34.11
N SER A 46 -34.69 14.21 34.43
CA SER A 46 -34.17 13.64 35.69
C SER A 46 -34.13 14.61 36.89
N GLY A 47 -34.65 15.84 36.75
CA GLY A 47 -34.64 16.87 37.80
C GLY A 47 -33.25 17.48 38.05
N GLU A 48 -33.17 18.49 38.93
CA GLU A 48 -31.98 19.34 39.10
C GLU A 48 -30.72 18.58 39.58
N ASN A 49 -30.87 17.69 40.58
CA ASN A 49 -29.75 16.87 41.07
C ASN A 49 -29.46 15.64 40.18
N GLY A 50 -30.49 15.09 39.52
CA GLY A 50 -30.34 13.91 38.66
C GLY A 50 -29.74 14.24 37.29
N GLY A 51 -30.05 15.41 36.74
CA GLY A 51 -29.58 15.84 35.42
C GLY A 51 -28.05 15.92 35.34
N ALA A 52 -27.39 16.49 36.35
CA ALA A 52 -25.93 16.56 36.40
C ALA A 52 -25.27 15.16 36.45
N LEU A 53 -25.87 14.21 37.18
CA LEU A 53 -25.41 12.82 37.22
C LEU A 53 -25.58 12.13 35.85
N VAL A 54 -26.73 12.31 35.19
CA VAL A 54 -27.00 11.73 33.86
C VAL A 54 -26.01 12.26 32.82
N VAL A 55 -25.77 13.58 32.82
CA VAL A 55 -24.75 14.24 31.96
C VAL A 55 -23.37 13.63 32.23
N GLY A 56 -22.94 13.58 33.49
CA GLY A 56 -21.62 13.04 33.87
C GLY A 56 -21.42 11.57 33.45
N ILE A 57 -22.41 10.71 33.75
CA ILE A 57 -22.37 9.29 33.39
C ILE A 57 -22.35 9.12 31.87
N SER A 58 -23.17 9.88 31.13
CA SER A 58 -23.20 9.79 29.66
C SER A 58 -21.87 10.20 29.01
N VAL A 59 -21.22 11.26 29.50
CA VAL A 59 -19.89 11.71 29.04
C VAL A 59 -18.83 10.66 29.29
N ILE A 60 -18.84 10.02 30.47
CA ILE A 60 -17.89 8.96 30.80
C ILE A 60 -18.11 7.74 29.89
N ILE A 61 -19.34 7.23 29.80
CA ILE A 61 -19.62 6.00 29.03
C ILE A 61 -19.32 6.20 27.54
N ILE A 62 -19.85 7.26 26.93
CA ILE A 62 -19.65 7.53 25.50
C ILE A 62 -18.20 7.94 25.22
N GLY A 63 -17.60 8.74 26.09
CA GLY A 63 -16.19 9.14 25.97
C GLY A 63 -15.24 7.96 26.03
N VAL A 64 -15.43 7.04 27.00
CA VAL A 64 -14.63 5.82 27.11
C VAL A 64 -14.86 4.90 25.92
N GLY A 65 -16.12 4.62 25.57
CA GLY A 65 -16.45 3.74 24.44
C GLY A 65 -15.89 4.25 23.12
N ALA A 66 -16.06 5.54 22.83
CA ALA A 66 -15.53 6.15 21.63
C ALA A 66 -14.00 6.23 21.63
N THR A 67 -13.37 6.54 22.77
CA THR A 67 -11.90 6.53 22.88
C THR A 67 -11.32 5.14 22.68
N TYR A 68 -11.95 4.10 23.24
CA TYR A 68 -11.54 2.72 23.03
C TYR A 68 -11.70 2.29 21.57
N SER A 69 -12.78 2.72 20.89
CA SER A 69 -12.98 2.44 19.48
C SER A 69 -11.85 2.98 18.59
N ARG A 70 -11.22 4.10 18.98
CA ARG A 70 -10.05 4.68 18.26
C ARG A 70 -8.78 3.83 18.38
N LEU A 71 -8.71 2.94 19.36
CA LEU A 71 -7.59 2.00 19.51
C LEU A 71 -7.71 0.82 18.54
N ILE A 72 -8.91 0.54 18.04
CA ILE A 72 -9.13 -0.53 17.06
C ILE A 72 -8.49 -0.12 15.72
N PRO A 73 -7.49 -0.88 15.19
CA PRO A 73 -6.76 -0.47 13.99
C PRO A 73 -7.64 -0.17 12.78
N SER A 74 -8.72 -0.95 12.58
CA SER A 74 -9.68 -0.77 11.49
C SER A 74 -10.42 0.57 11.56
N VAL A 75 -10.82 0.99 12.78
CA VAL A 75 -11.46 2.28 13.02
C VAL A 75 -10.45 3.40 12.92
N LYS A 76 -9.26 3.21 13.50
CA LYS A 76 -8.18 4.20 13.47
C LYS A 76 -7.78 4.60 12.05
N LYS A 77 -7.65 3.63 11.14
CA LYS A 77 -7.24 3.90 9.75
C LYS A 77 -8.33 4.62 8.94
N LYS A 78 -9.61 4.35 9.20
CA LYS A 78 -10.73 4.82 8.35
C LYS A 78 -11.52 5.98 8.95
N TYR A 79 -11.73 5.99 10.27
CA TYR A 79 -12.72 6.80 10.95
C TYR A 79 -12.20 7.59 12.15
N ASP A 80 -10.90 7.53 12.50
CA ASP A 80 -10.35 8.21 13.69
C ASP A 80 -10.76 9.68 13.79
N TYR A 81 -10.66 10.40 12.67
CA TYR A 81 -11.07 11.80 12.59
C TYR A 81 -12.57 11.99 12.88
N GLY A 82 -13.43 11.12 12.34
CA GLY A 82 -14.87 11.16 12.59
C GLY A 82 -15.23 10.86 14.04
N VAL A 83 -14.56 9.87 14.66
CA VAL A 83 -14.74 9.54 16.08
C VAL A 83 -14.26 10.68 16.98
N LEU A 84 -13.16 11.35 16.64
CA LEU A 84 -12.71 12.54 17.37
C LEU A 84 -13.73 13.68 17.31
N ILE A 85 -14.25 13.98 16.11
CA ILE A 85 -15.29 15.01 15.93
C ILE A 85 -16.58 14.60 16.66
N PHE A 86 -16.93 13.32 16.64
CA PHE A 86 -18.05 12.76 17.37
C PHE A 86 -17.96 13.03 18.87
N ILE A 87 -16.85 12.62 19.52
CA ILE A 87 -16.63 12.84 20.96
C ILE A 87 -16.69 14.33 21.29
N LEU A 88 -16.01 15.16 20.50
CA LEU A 88 -15.96 16.60 20.73
C LEU A 88 -17.35 17.24 20.62
N THR A 89 -18.11 16.88 19.58
CA THR A 89 -19.46 17.42 19.36
C THR A 89 -20.41 16.95 20.44
N PHE A 90 -20.36 15.66 20.79
CA PHE A 90 -21.17 15.07 21.86
C PHE A 90 -20.92 15.78 23.20
N SER A 91 -19.67 15.85 23.65
CA SER A 91 -19.31 16.50 24.92
C SER A 91 -19.72 17.97 24.94
N LEU A 92 -19.53 18.70 23.83
CA LEU A 92 -19.93 20.10 23.75
C LEU A 92 -21.44 20.25 23.89
N VAL A 93 -22.23 19.42 23.21
CA VAL A 93 -23.70 19.51 23.23
C VAL A 93 -24.26 19.14 24.61
N VAL A 94 -23.74 18.07 25.22
CA VAL A 94 -24.19 17.58 26.53
C VAL A 94 -23.84 18.54 27.66
N VAL A 95 -22.61 19.09 27.68
CA VAL A 95 -22.17 20.03 28.73
C VAL A 95 -22.82 21.41 28.60
N SER A 96 -23.22 21.81 27.38
CA SER A 96 -23.82 23.14 27.16
C SER A 96 -25.21 23.33 27.81
N GLY A 97 -25.87 22.25 28.26
CA GLY A 97 -26.83 22.23 29.38
C GLY A 97 -28.05 23.17 29.40
N VAL A 98 -28.31 24.03 28.39
CA VAL A 98 -29.33 25.09 28.49
C VAL A 98 -30.17 25.24 27.21
N ARG A 99 -31.48 24.97 27.34
CA ARG A 99 -32.57 25.05 26.33
C ARG A 99 -32.27 24.37 25.00
N ALA A 100 -32.74 23.13 24.87
CA ALA A 100 -32.65 22.28 23.68
C ALA A 100 -32.98 23.02 22.37
N ASP A 101 -33.98 23.90 22.36
CA ASP A 101 -34.36 24.67 21.16
C ASP A 101 -33.27 25.62 20.65
N LYS A 102 -32.57 26.31 21.57
CA LYS A 102 -31.50 27.26 21.21
C LYS A 102 -30.24 26.51 20.77
N ILE A 103 -30.01 25.32 21.33
CA ILE A 103 -28.90 24.42 20.99
C ILE A 103 -29.14 23.81 19.60
N MET A 104 -30.36 23.35 19.29
CA MET A 104 -30.69 22.80 17.98
C MET A 104 -30.48 23.82 16.86
N LYS A 105 -30.92 25.07 17.06
CA LYS A 105 -30.70 26.14 16.06
C LYS A 105 -29.22 26.43 15.86
N LEU A 106 -28.46 26.56 16.95
CA LEU A 106 -27.01 26.79 16.91
C LEU A 106 -26.25 25.61 16.27
N ALA A 107 -26.65 24.37 16.57
CA ALA A 107 -26.07 23.16 15.99
C ALA A 107 -26.37 23.06 14.49
N GLY A 108 -27.58 23.43 14.07
CA GLY A 108 -27.97 23.51 12.66
C GLY A 108 -27.13 24.53 11.88
N GLU A 109 -26.91 25.72 12.45
CA GLU A 109 -26.03 26.74 11.85
C GLU A 109 -24.58 26.25 11.76
N ARG A 110 -24.07 25.53 12.77
CA ARG A 110 -22.73 24.92 12.73
C ARG A 110 -22.63 23.84 11.66
N LEU A 111 -23.61 22.93 11.60
CA LEU A 111 -23.65 21.86 10.62
C LEU A 111 -23.74 22.44 9.19
N SER A 112 -24.61 23.43 8.96
CA SER A 112 -24.73 24.12 7.67
C SER A 112 -23.41 24.77 7.25
N ASN A 113 -22.71 25.45 8.17
CA ASN A 113 -21.39 26.01 7.89
C ASN A 113 -20.33 24.94 7.60
N ILE A 114 -20.37 23.79 8.28
CA ILE A 114 -19.48 22.65 8.01
C ILE A 114 -19.76 22.07 6.63
N VAL A 115 -21.04 21.86 6.29
CA VAL A 115 -21.46 21.35 4.98
C VAL A 115 -21.05 22.32 3.86
N MET A 116 -21.23 23.63 4.07
CA MET A 116 -20.76 24.64 3.12
C MET A 116 -19.24 24.60 2.92
N GLY A 117 -18.47 24.52 4.00
CA GLY A 117 -17.00 24.40 3.92
C GLY A 117 -16.57 23.11 3.22
N PHE A 118 -17.23 21.99 3.50
CA PHE A 118 -16.98 20.72 2.82
C PHE A 118 -17.33 20.79 1.33
N ALA A 119 -18.47 21.40 0.98
CA ALA A 119 -18.86 21.61 -0.41
C ALA A 119 -17.79 22.40 -1.17
N VAL A 120 -17.29 23.50 -0.60
CA VAL A 120 -16.18 24.28 -1.20
C VAL A 120 -14.95 23.40 -1.44
N CYS A 121 -14.53 22.58 -0.46
CA CYS A 121 -13.41 21.65 -0.65
C CYS A 121 -13.65 20.68 -1.81
N VAL A 122 -14.83 20.06 -1.86
CA VAL A 122 -15.21 19.14 -2.94
C VAL A 122 -15.17 19.85 -4.29
N PHE A 123 -15.81 21.01 -4.41
CA PHE A 123 -15.77 21.80 -5.64
C PHE A 123 -14.33 22.07 -6.09
N THR A 124 -13.46 22.51 -5.18
CA THR A 124 -12.05 22.77 -5.53
C THR A 124 -11.28 21.51 -5.94
N SER A 125 -11.49 20.37 -5.27
CA SER A 125 -10.81 19.12 -5.59
C SER A 125 -11.24 18.53 -6.94
N PHE A 126 -12.45 18.85 -7.43
CA PHE A 126 -12.92 18.35 -8.73
C PHE A 126 -12.49 19.20 -9.93
N ILE A 127 -12.02 20.44 -9.72
CA ILE A 127 -11.52 21.28 -10.82
C ILE A 127 -10.17 20.74 -11.33
N TYR A 128 -9.29 20.31 -10.42
CA TYR A 128 -8.02 19.65 -10.74
C TYR A 128 -7.82 18.43 -9.84
N PRO A 129 -8.50 17.31 -10.15
CA PRO A 129 -8.48 16.17 -9.26
C PRO A 129 -7.13 15.46 -9.31
N ILE A 130 -6.52 15.33 -8.13
CA ILE A 130 -5.38 14.43 -7.91
C ILE A 130 -5.93 13.18 -7.23
N TRP A 131 -5.86 12.06 -7.94
CA TRP A 131 -6.43 10.78 -7.53
C TRP A 131 -5.37 9.90 -6.84
N ALA A 132 -5.69 9.43 -5.64
CA ALA A 132 -4.84 8.49 -4.92
C ALA A 132 -4.81 7.11 -5.60
N GLY A 133 -5.90 6.73 -6.29
CA GLY A 133 -5.96 5.49 -7.06
C GLY A 133 -4.95 5.45 -8.21
N ASP A 134 -4.85 6.54 -8.99
CA ASP A 134 -3.87 6.68 -10.06
C ASP A 134 -2.43 6.62 -9.53
N GLU A 135 -2.15 7.35 -8.44
CA GLU A 135 -0.82 7.36 -7.80
C GLU A 135 -0.43 5.96 -7.29
N LEU A 136 -1.35 5.25 -6.63
CA LEU A 136 -1.11 3.87 -6.17
C LEU A 136 -0.83 2.95 -7.35
N HIS A 137 -1.63 3.06 -8.40
CA HIS A 137 -1.50 2.24 -9.60
C HIS A 137 -0.15 2.44 -10.30
N PHE A 138 0.23 3.69 -10.53
CA PHE A 138 1.50 4.07 -11.14
C PHE A 138 2.70 3.66 -10.25
N SER A 139 2.61 3.93 -8.95
CA SER A 139 3.64 3.56 -7.97
C SER A 139 3.83 2.04 -7.92
N THR A 140 2.74 1.26 -7.94
CA THR A 140 2.83 -0.20 -7.98
C THR A 140 3.52 -0.69 -9.24
N ALA A 141 3.17 -0.20 -10.43
CA ALA A 141 3.85 -0.59 -11.66
C ALA A 141 5.36 -0.24 -11.63
N THR A 142 5.71 0.97 -11.19
CA THR A 142 7.11 1.43 -11.12
C THR A 142 7.96 0.60 -10.14
N LYS A 143 7.35 -0.01 -9.12
CA LYS A 143 8.08 -0.90 -8.21
C LYS A 143 8.60 -2.15 -8.92
N PHE A 144 7.85 -2.70 -9.88
CA PHE A 144 8.33 -3.83 -10.68
C PHE A 144 9.60 -3.45 -11.45
N ASP A 145 9.58 -2.31 -12.14
CA ASP A 145 10.73 -1.80 -12.89
C ASP A 145 11.96 -1.62 -11.97
N LYS A 146 11.76 -1.06 -10.77
CA LYS A 146 12.83 -0.90 -9.78
C LYS A 146 13.44 -2.23 -9.33
N LEU A 147 12.62 -3.27 -9.13
CA LEU A 147 13.11 -4.59 -8.73
C LEU A 147 13.80 -5.31 -9.89
N ALA A 148 13.27 -5.20 -11.11
CA ALA A 148 13.87 -5.76 -12.32
C ALA A 148 15.29 -5.22 -12.52
N THR A 149 15.46 -3.89 -12.51
CA THR A 149 16.77 -3.23 -12.64
C THR A 149 17.72 -3.61 -11.49
N SER A 150 17.18 -3.81 -10.28
CA SER A 150 17.99 -4.22 -9.12
C SER A 150 18.49 -5.66 -9.22
N ILE A 151 17.67 -6.60 -9.73
CA ILE A 151 18.09 -8.00 -9.98
C ILE A 151 19.20 -8.02 -11.03
N GLN A 152 18.97 -7.34 -12.16
CA GLN A 152 19.95 -7.29 -13.25
C GLN A 152 21.27 -6.68 -12.78
N GLY A 153 21.22 -5.55 -12.08
CA GLY A 153 22.41 -4.91 -11.52
C GLY A 153 23.18 -5.80 -10.53
N CYS A 154 22.48 -6.59 -9.69
CA CYS A 154 23.11 -7.54 -8.77
C CYS A 154 23.89 -8.64 -9.50
N LEU A 155 23.32 -9.21 -10.56
CA LEU A 155 23.98 -10.27 -11.33
C LEU A 155 25.15 -9.73 -12.15
N GLU A 156 24.99 -8.56 -12.77
CA GLU A 156 26.08 -7.89 -13.48
C GLU A 156 27.28 -7.62 -12.57
N GLU A 157 27.08 -7.13 -11.32
CA GLU A 157 28.19 -6.96 -10.37
C GLU A 157 28.87 -8.29 -10.05
N TYR A 158 28.11 -9.38 -9.82
CA TYR A 158 28.67 -10.69 -9.50
C TYR A 158 29.63 -11.21 -10.59
N PHE A 159 29.29 -11.01 -11.87
CA PHE A 159 30.09 -11.50 -13.00
C PHE A 159 31.17 -10.52 -13.51
N MET A 160 30.99 -9.20 -13.35
CA MET A 160 31.99 -8.20 -13.78
C MET A 160 33.30 -8.25 -12.97
N ILE A 161 33.26 -8.79 -11.74
CA ILE A 161 34.44 -8.92 -10.86
C ILE A 161 35.46 -9.94 -11.39
N ALA A 162 35.09 -10.78 -12.37
CA ALA A 162 36.02 -11.74 -12.95
C ALA A 162 37.14 -11.08 -13.80
N ASN A 163 36.96 -9.83 -14.25
CA ASN A 163 37.83 -9.23 -15.27
C ASN A 163 38.61 -7.97 -14.87
N ASP A 164 38.26 -7.23 -13.80
CA ASP A 164 39.02 -6.02 -13.41
C ASP A 164 38.79 -5.62 -11.93
N GLU A 165 39.88 -5.40 -11.18
CA GLU A 165 39.83 -5.08 -9.73
C GLU A 165 39.40 -3.64 -9.39
N GLU A 166 39.15 -2.73 -10.33
CA GLU A 166 39.23 -1.29 -10.02
C GLU A 166 37.97 -0.42 -10.17
N LYS A 167 36.78 -0.98 -10.40
CA LYS A 167 35.54 -0.17 -10.37
C LYS A 167 34.48 -0.77 -9.45
N LYS A 168 34.48 -0.32 -8.19
CA LYS A 168 33.33 -0.43 -7.28
C LYS A 168 32.16 0.43 -7.82
N ALA A 169 31.51 -0.03 -8.88
CA ALA A 169 30.18 0.42 -9.22
C ALA A 169 29.27 -0.04 -8.08
N THR A 170 29.00 0.88 -7.15
CA THR A 170 28.17 0.57 -5.99
C THR A 170 26.74 0.51 -6.50
N ILE A 171 26.20 -0.70 -6.75
CA ILE A 171 24.82 -0.84 -7.26
C ILE A 171 23.88 -0.01 -6.40
N ASP A 172 23.06 0.79 -7.06
CA ASP A 172 22.01 1.55 -6.43
C ASP A 172 20.85 0.64 -5.99
N ILE A 173 20.87 0.20 -4.73
CA ILE A 173 19.75 -0.54 -4.10
C ILE A 173 18.66 0.43 -3.60
N SER A 174 18.74 1.73 -3.93
CA SER A 174 17.71 2.69 -3.54
C SER A 174 16.32 2.24 -4.02
N GLY A 175 16.27 1.57 -5.18
CA GLY A 175 15.08 0.91 -5.73
C GLY A 175 14.43 -0.04 -4.73
N CYS A 176 15.09 -1.15 -4.37
CA CYS A 176 14.57 -2.13 -3.41
C CYS A 176 14.27 -1.50 -2.04
N LYS A 177 15.12 -0.59 -1.55
CA LYS A 177 14.89 0.09 -0.26
C LYS A 177 13.62 0.94 -0.31
N SER A 178 13.36 1.63 -1.41
CA SER A 178 12.13 2.40 -1.61
C SER A 178 10.89 1.50 -1.64
N VAL A 179 10.99 0.30 -2.25
CA VAL A 179 9.91 -0.70 -2.23
C VAL A 179 9.68 -1.20 -0.79
N MET A 180 10.72 -1.56 -0.03
CA MET A 180 10.54 -2.05 1.34
C MET A 180 9.80 -1.06 2.25
N HIS A 181 10.06 0.25 2.09
CA HIS A 181 9.47 1.29 2.93
C HIS A 181 8.09 1.80 2.44
N CYS A 182 7.53 1.27 1.35
CA CYS A 182 6.29 1.80 0.77
C CYS A 182 4.99 1.31 1.46
N LYS A 183 5.07 0.48 2.50
CA LYS A 183 3.87 -0.13 3.13
C LYS A 183 2.86 0.93 3.62
N SER A 184 3.32 1.94 4.36
CA SER A 184 2.43 2.96 4.92
C SER A 184 1.85 3.88 3.85
N SER A 185 2.64 4.25 2.84
CA SER A 185 2.16 5.05 1.71
C SER A 185 1.10 4.30 0.92
N ASP A 186 1.34 3.03 0.59
CA ASP A 186 0.42 2.20 -0.20
C ASP A 186 -0.91 1.98 0.54
N GLU A 187 -0.83 1.66 1.83
CA GLU A 187 -2.04 1.53 2.67
C GLU A 187 -2.82 2.84 2.73
N SER A 188 -2.14 4.00 2.81
CA SER A 188 -2.81 5.30 2.83
C SER A 188 -3.51 5.60 1.49
N LEU A 189 -2.83 5.38 0.37
CA LEU A 189 -3.36 5.62 -0.98
C LEU A 189 -4.54 4.70 -1.27
N ALA A 190 -4.44 3.41 -0.95
CA ALA A 190 -5.53 2.45 -1.10
C ALA A 190 -6.75 2.84 -0.26
N ASN A 191 -6.53 3.37 0.95
CA ASN A 191 -7.62 3.85 1.79
C ASN A 191 -8.25 5.12 1.24
N PHE A 192 -7.49 6.04 0.64
CA PHE A 192 -8.04 7.24 0.00
C PHE A 192 -8.82 6.88 -1.27
N ALA A 193 -8.28 6.00 -2.11
CA ALA A 193 -8.89 5.57 -3.36
C ALA A 193 -10.27 4.91 -3.18
N LYS A 194 -10.53 4.28 -2.04
CA LYS A 194 -11.86 3.74 -1.69
C LYS A 194 -12.95 4.80 -1.52
N TRP A 195 -12.59 6.06 -1.28
CA TRP A 195 -13.54 7.19 -1.14
C TRP A 195 -13.68 8.01 -2.42
N GLU A 196 -12.91 7.68 -3.45
CA GLU A 196 -12.97 8.40 -4.72
C GLU A 196 -14.24 7.99 -5.49
N PRO A 197 -14.92 8.93 -6.16
CA PRO A 197 -15.93 8.59 -7.14
C PRO A 197 -15.31 7.82 -8.29
N TRP A 198 -16.15 7.23 -9.15
CA TRP A 198 -15.69 6.68 -10.42
C TRP A 198 -14.91 7.74 -11.20
N ASN A 199 -13.63 7.45 -11.42
CA ASN A 199 -12.71 8.24 -12.20
C ASN A 199 -12.12 7.40 -13.36
N GLY A 200 -12.55 7.68 -14.60
CA GLY A 200 -11.96 7.14 -15.83
C GLY A 200 -11.70 5.63 -15.81
N LYS A 201 -10.45 5.26 -15.47
CA LYS A 201 -9.93 3.89 -15.46
C LYS A 201 -10.45 3.02 -14.31
N PHE A 202 -10.85 3.61 -13.19
CA PHE A 202 -11.27 2.88 -12.00
C PHE A 202 -12.76 3.07 -11.74
N GLY A 203 -13.49 1.96 -11.71
CA GLY A 203 -14.91 1.95 -11.35
C GLY A 203 -15.15 2.09 -9.84
N PHE A 204 -16.42 2.20 -9.45
CA PHE A 204 -16.81 2.07 -8.05
C PHE A 204 -16.41 0.69 -7.50
N PHE A 205 -15.93 0.65 -6.25
CA PHE A 205 -15.51 -0.58 -5.56
C PHE A 205 -14.36 -1.35 -6.23
N TYR A 206 -13.45 -0.62 -6.89
CA TYR A 206 -12.24 -1.21 -7.47
C TYR A 206 -11.41 -2.00 -6.43
N PRO A 207 -10.76 -3.13 -6.81
CA PRO A 207 -10.14 -4.07 -5.87
C PRO A 207 -8.77 -3.60 -5.33
N TRP A 208 -8.72 -2.45 -4.65
CA TRP A 208 -7.50 -1.86 -4.09
C TRP A 208 -6.77 -2.77 -3.09
N GLU A 209 -7.47 -3.74 -2.48
CA GLU A 209 -6.85 -4.74 -1.58
C GLU A 209 -5.89 -5.67 -2.32
N LYS A 210 -6.16 -5.97 -3.60
CA LYS A 210 -5.24 -6.77 -4.43
C LYS A 210 -3.93 -6.03 -4.70
N TYR A 211 -3.96 -4.70 -4.83
CA TYR A 211 -2.74 -3.89 -4.94
C TYR A 211 -1.88 -3.98 -3.67
N LEU A 212 -2.50 -4.01 -2.49
CA LEU A 212 -1.76 -4.18 -1.23
C LEU A 212 -1.12 -5.56 -1.11
N ASN A 213 -1.82 -6.60 -1.55
CA ASN A 213 -1.27 -7.97 -1.58
C ASN A 213 -0.10 -8.09 -2.56
N ILE A 214 -0.21 -7.49 -3.76
CA ILE A 214 0.91 -7.39 -4.72
C ILE A 214 2.08 -6.62 -4.09
N GLY A 215 1.80 -5.50 -3.44
CA GLY A 215 2.79 -4.70 -2.71
C GLY A 215 3.47 -5.46 -1.57
N GLU A 216 2.81 -6.44 -0.96
CA GLU A 216 3.42 -7.32 0.03
C GLU A 216 4.45 -8.27 -0.58
N VAL A 217 4.08 -8.98 -1.64
CA VAL A 217 4.99 -9.87 -2.37
C VAL A 217 6.17 -9.09 -2.95
N LEU A 218 5.94 -7.89 -3.50
CA LEU A 218 7.01 -7.00 -3.99
C LEU A 218 8.00 -6.60 -2.88
N ARG A 219 7.52 -6.38 -1.64
CA ARG A 219 8.38 -6.05 -0.50
C ARG A 219 9.20 -7.25 -0.05
N GLU A 220 8.61 -8.45 -0.04
CA GLU A 220 9.35 -9.69 0.22
C GLU A 220 10.44 -9.92 -0.83
N LEU A 221 10.11 -9.74 -2.10
CA LEU A 221 11.09 -9.83 -3.19
C LEU A 221 12.20 -8.78 -3.06
N ALA A 222 11.86 -7.54 -2.69
CA ALA A 222 12.84 -6.50 -2.41
C ALA A 222 13.81 -6.88 -1.28
N ALA A 223 13.30 -7.46 -0.19
CA ALA A 223 14.13 -7.96 0.91
C ALA A 223 15.05 -9.09 0.45
N MET A 224 14.53 -10.01 -0.37
CA MET A 224 15.29 -11.12 -0.94
C MET A 224 16.43 -10.65 -1.85
N ILE A 225 16.20 -9.62 -2.69
CA ILE A 225 17.22 -9.02 -3.54
C ILE A 225 18.31 -8.34 -2.70
N ILE A 226 17.94 -7.68 -1.61
CA ILE A 226 18.92 -7.09 -0.67
C ILE A 226 19.78 -8.17 -0.03
N SER A 227 19.16 -9.25 0.45
CA SER A 227 19.87 -10.41 1.00
C SER A 227 20.78 -11.06 -0.03
N PHE A 228 20.32 -11.23 -1.27
CA PHE A 228 21.10 -11.77 -2.38
C PHE A 228 22.34 -10.94 -2.69
N LYS A 229 22.24 -9.61 -2.68
CA LYS A 229 23.42 -8.75 -2.79
C LYS A 229 24.41 -8.98 -1.64
N GLY A 230 23.91 -9.23 -0.43
CA GLY A 230 24.73 -9.64 0.72
C GLY A 230 25.48 -10.94 0.44
N CYS A 231 24.79 -11.96 -0.06
CA CYS A 231 25.36 -13.25 -0.46
C CYS A 231 26.40 -13.10 -1.57
N ILE A 232 26.14 -12.30 -2.60
CA ILE A 232 27.11 -12.00 -3.67
C ILE A 232 28.43 -11.47 -3.11
N LYS A 233 28.37 -10.58 -2.10
CA LYS A 233 29.57 -10.04 -1.46
C LYS A 233 30.36 -11.07 -0.66
N SER A 234 29.71 -12.07 -0.05
CA SER A 234 30.39 -13.14 0.68
C SER A 234 30.95 -14.22 -0.26
N VAL A 235 30.17 -14.60 -1.29
CA VAL A 235 30.59 -15.56 -2.35
C VAL A 235 31.74 -15.00 -3.20
N ARG A 236 32.01 -13.68 -3.14
CA ARG A 236 33.14 -12.99 -3.77
C ARG A 236 34.52 -13.61 -3.43
N GLN A 237 34.62 -14.50 -2.43
CA GLN A 237 35.82 -15.26 -2.06
C GLN A 237 36.00 -16.62 -2.78
N SER A 238 35.05 -17.07 -3.61
CA SER A 238 35.12 -18.34 -4.38
C SER A 238 36.04 -18.28 -5.61
N SER A 239 36.49 -19.45 -6.11
CA SER A 239 37.45 -19.56 -7.21
C SER A 239 36.87 -19.05 -8.57
N PRO A 240 37.68 -18.43 -9.46
CA PRO A 240 37.19 -17.86 -10.73
C PRO A 240 36.58 -18.89 -11.69
N LYS A 241 37.11 -20.12 -11.72
CA LYS A 241 36.71 -21.17 -12.68
C LYS A 241 35.31 -21.72 -12.44
N GLU A 242 34.86 -21.77 -11.18
CA GLU A 242 33.50 -22.23 -10.84
C GLU A 242 32.44 -21.20 -11.24
N ARG A 243 32.80 -19.90 -11.23
CA ARG A 243 31.90 -18.80 -11.62
C ARG A 243 31.62 -18.76 -13.12
N ASP A 244 32.60 -19.10 -13.95
CA ASP A 244 32.42 -19.09 -15.40
C ASP A 244 31.41 -20.17 -15.86
N ASN A 245 31.36 -21.32 -15.18
CA ASN A 245 30.44 -22.41 -15.52
C ASN A 245 28.97 -22.09 -15.22
N ILE A 246 28.71 -21.28 -14.18
CA ILE A 246 27.35 -20.88 -13.77
C ILE A 246 26.91 -19.56 -14.37
N ARG A 247 27.83 -18.84 -15.02
CA ARG A 247 27.60 -17.48 -15.51
C ARG A 247 26.48 -17.38 -16.51
N GLU A 248 26.58 -18.13 -17.60
CA GLU A 248 25.60 -18.08 -18.68
C GLU A 248 24.18 -18.47 -18.20
N PRO A 249 23.97 -19.56 -17.43
CA PRO A 249 22.65 -19.87 -16.87
C PRO A 249 22.11 -18.78 -15.94
N CYS A 250 22.95 -18.22 -15.06
CA CYS A 250 22.51 -17.20 -14.11
C CYS A 250 22.17 -15.86 -14.77
N GLU A 251 22.96 -15.43 -15.77
CA GLU A 251 22.67 -14.23 -16.57
C GLU A 251 21.34 -14.39 -17.33
N LYS A 252 21.09 -15.56 -17.92
CA LYS A 252 19.81 -15.87 -18.60
C LYS A 252 18.63 -15.85 -17.63
N ILE A 253 18.75 -16.44 -16.44
CA ILE A 253 17.69 -16.42 -15.44
C ILE A 253 17.45 -15.01 -14.92
N GLY A 254 18.50 -14.25 -14.65
CA GLY A 254 18.42 -12.85 -14.26
C GLY A 254 17.66 -11.98 -15.26
N LEU A 255 18.02 -12.10 -16.52
CA LEU A 255 17.38 -11.38 -17.61
C LEU A 255 15.92 -11.81 -17.77
N SER A 256 15.62 -13.11 -17.61
CA SER A 256 14.26 -13.62 -17.64
C SER A 256 13.42 -13.07 -16.49
N LEU A 257 13.94 -13.10 -15.25
CA LEU A 257 13.29 -12.53 -14.07
C LEU A 257 13.00 -11.03 -14.25
N ALA A 258 13.99 -10.26 -14.71
CA ALA A 258 13.84 -8.84 -14.94
C ALA A 258 12.80 -8.54 -16.02
N THR A 259 12.85 -9.26 -17.14
CA THR A 259 11.89 -9.12 -18.26
C THR A 259 10.46 -9.43 -17.80
N ILE A 260 10.27 -10.49 -17.03
CA ILE A 260 8.96 -10.88 -16.51
C ILE A 260 8.44 -9.84 -15.52
N LEU A 261 9.27 -9.35 -14.61
CA LEU A 261 8.88 -8.27 -13.70
C LEU A 261 8.44 -7.04 -14.47
N MET A 262 9.19 -6.61 -15.49
CA MET A 262 8.80 -5.50 -16.35
C MET A 262 7.47 -5.77 -17.07
N GLU A 263 7.27 -6.98 -17.62
CA GLU A 263 6.01 -7.33 -18.29
C GLU A 263 4.81 -7.33 -17.32
N LEU A 264 5.00 -7.77 -16.07
CA LEU A 264 3.99 -7.68 -15.02
C LEU A 264 3.71 -6.23 -14.62
N GLY A 265 4.76 -5.39 -14.52
CA GLY A 265 4.64 -3.96 -14.29
C GLY A 265 3.86 -3.26 -15.40
N ASP A 266 4.19 -3.56 -16.66
CA ASP A 266 3.52 -3.07 -17.86
C ASP A 266 2.06 -3.50 -17.92
N SER A 267 1.78 -4.76 -17.56
CA SER A 267 0.43 -5.29 -17.49
C SER A 267 -0.45 -4.48 -16.52
N ILE A 268 0.09 -4.14 -15.35
CA ILE A 268 -0.59 -3.26 -14.40
C ILE A 268 -0.73 -1.86 -15.03
N ARG A 269 0.38 -1.24 -15.45
CA ARG A 269 0.45 0.14 -15.96
C ARG A 269 -0.54 0.41 -17.10
N ASP A 270 -0.66 -0.54 -18.01
CA ASP A 270 -1.54 -0.46 -19.18
C ASP A 270 -2.94 -1.05 -18.94
N MET A 271 -3.18 -1.69 -17.79
CA MET A 271 -4.40 -2.47 -17.50
C MET A 271 -4.71 -3.50 -18.59
N LYS A 272 -3.67 -4.18 -19.06
CA LYS A 272 -3.74 -5.23 -20.09
C LYS A 272 -3.37 -6.55 -19.48
N ARG A 273 -4.10 -7.62 -19.81
CA ARG A 273 -3.77 -8.96 -19.32
C ARG A 273 -2.38 -9.39 -19.80
N CYS A 274 -1.59 -9.86 -18.85
CA CYS A 274 -0.28 -10.44 -19.12
C CYS A 274 -0.42 -11.91 -19.50
N ARG A 275 0.37 -12.39 -20.49
CA ARG A 275 0.53 -13.83 -20.76
C ARG A 275 1.75 -14.43 -20.07
N ALA A 276 2.37 -13.68 -19.14
CA ALA A 276 3.60 -14.05 -18.45
C ALA A 276 3.56 -15.46 -17.84
N LYS A 277 2.41 -15.94 -17.34
CA LYS A 277 2.28 -17.29 -16.79
C LYS A 277 2.78 -18.40 -17.73
N SER A 278 2.49 -18.29 -19.03
CA SER A 278 2.95 -19.28 -20.01
C SER A 278 4.46 -19.21 -20.28
N LEU A 279 5.07 -18.04 -20.16
CA LEU A 279 6.51 -17.82 -20.36
C LEU A 279 7.33 -18.21 -19.12
N ILE A 280 6.79 -17.93 -17.93
CA ILE A 280 7.38 -18.24 -16.61
C ILE A 280 7.65 -19.74 -16.47
N THR A 281 6.64 -20.59 -16.73
CA THR A 281 6.74 -22.02 -16.41
C THR A 281 7.70 -22.78 -17.35
N GLN A 282 7.88 -22.29 -18.57
CA GLN A 282 8.69 -22.98 -19.58
C GLN A 282 10.16 -22.55 -19.52
N CYS A 283 10.42 -21.24 -19.53
CA CYS A 283 11.79 -20.71 -19.55
C CYS A 283 12.52 -20.91 -18.21
N MET A 284 11.84 -20.71 -17.07
CA MET A 284 12.48 -20.91 -15.78
C MET A 284 12.76 -22.38 -15.49
N ARG A 285 11.86 -23.31 -15.83
CA ARG A 285 12.00 -24.74 -15.52
C ARG A 285 13.18 -25.40 -16.24
N GLU A 286 13.42 -25.02 -17.49
CA GLU A 286 14.57 -25.53 -18.26
C GLU A 286 15.89 -25.04 -17.67
N GLU A 287 16.04 -23.74 -17.40
CA GLU A 287 17.27 -23.17 -16.85
C GLU A 287 17.51 -23.56 -15.37
N LEU A 288 16.45 -23.73 -14.58
CA LEU A 288 16.53 -24.27 -13.22
C LEU A 288 17.13 -25.67 -13.20
N SER A 289 16.69 -26.50 -14.14
CA SER A 289 17.16 -27.88 -14.24
C SER A 289 18.65 -27.93 -14.57
N LEU A 290 19.15 -26.97 -15.36
CA LEU A 290 20.58 -26.85 -15.67
C LEU A 290 21.38 -26.45 -14.44
N LEU A 291 20.92 -25.48 -13.64
CA LEU A 291 21.61 -25.05 -12.41
C LEU A 291 21.66 -26.15 -11.34
N VAL A 292 20.54 -26.84 -11.12
CA VAL A 292 20.47 -27.95 -10.14
C VAL A 292 21.35 -29.12 -10.58
N ASN A 293 21.41 -29.41 -11.88
CA ASN A 293 22.29 -30.46 -12.39
C ASN A 293 23.77 -30.06 -12.32
N LEU A 294 24.10 -28.78 -12.41
CA LEU A 294 25.46 -28.27 -12.28
C LEU A 294 25.96 -28.35 -10.83
N ASP A 295 25.10 -28.03 -9.86
CA ASP A 295 25.39 -28.19 -8.43
C ASP A 295 25.65 -29.67 -8.06
N ASN A 296 24.80 -30.58 -8.55
CA ASN A 296 24.95 -32.02 -8.32
C ASN A 296 26.25 -32.62 -8.91
N ASN A 297 26.80 -32.01 -9.97
CA ASN A 297 28.02 -32.47 -10.62
C ASN A 297 29.30 -31.88 -10.00
N ASN A 298 29.22 -30.74 -9.31
CA ASN A 298 30.35 -30.08 -8.64
C ASN A 298 30.66 -30.66 -7.25
N ASN A 299 30.73 -31.99 -7.13
CA ASN A 299 31.21 -32.68 -5.91
C ASN A 299 32.74 -32.55 -5.73
N SER A 300 33.28 -31.33 -5.79
CA SER A 300 34.65 -31.03 -5.39
C SER A 300 34.77 -30.89 -3.88
N THR A 301 35.89 -31.38 -3.34
CA THR A 301 36.22 -31.59 -1.92
C THR A 301 36.30 -30.33 -1.02
N ASP A 302 36.00 -29.13 -1.52
CA ASP A 302 35.98 -27.89 -0.72
C ASP A 302 34.56 -27.55 -0.26
N ASN A 303 34.25 -27.88 1.00
CA ASN A 303 32.91 -27.71 1.57
C ASN A 303 32.42 -26.25 1.63
N GLU A 304 33.32 -25.26 1.65
CA GLU A 304 32.97 -23.85 1.88
C GLU A 304 32.57 -23.11 0.58
N SER A 305 33.21 -23.42 -0.55
CA SER A 305 32.83 -22.87 -1.87
C SER A 305 31.51 -23.49 -2.37
N THR A 306 31.33 -24.79 -2.15
CA THR A 306 30.10 -25.53 -2.47
C THR A 306 28.90 -25.00 -1.68
N LEU A 307 29.07 -24.69 -0.39
CA LEU A 307 28.01 -24.10 0.43
C LEU A 307 27.60 -22.69 -0.06
N GLY A 308 28.58 -21.87 -0.43
CA GLY A 308 28.34 -20.53 -0.97
C GLY A 308 27.58 -20.55 -2.30
N LEU A 309 27.95 -21.48 -3.19
CA LEU A 309 27.27 -21.69 -4.47
C LEU A 309 25.85 -22.20 -4.28
N ALA A 310 25.65 -23.22 -3.45
CA ALA A 310 24.33 -23.76 -3.15
C ALA A 310 23.40 -22.69 -2.55
N SER A 311 23.92 -21.86 -1.64
CA SER A 311 23.17 -20.73 -1.05
C SER A 311 22.79 -19.68 -2.10
N PHE A 312 23.68 -19.41 -3.05
CA PHE A 312 23.40 -18.49 -4.16
C PHE A 312 22.31 -19.03 -5.09
N ILE A 313 22.40 -20.30 -5.49
CA ILE A 313 21.39 -20.97 -6.32
C ILE A 313 20.04 -21.03 -5.59
N PHE A 314 20.04 -21.37 -4.30
CA PHE A 314 18.83 -21.37 -3.47
C PHE A 314 18.16 -19.99 -3.43
N GLN A 315 18.93 -18.90 -3.33
CA GLN A 315 18.36 -17.55 -3.34
C GLN A 315 17.73 -17.19 -4.69
N ILE A 316 18.31 -17.64 -5.81
CA ILE A 316 17.74 -17.45 -7.16
C ILE A 316 16.44 -18.25 -7.29
N LEU A 317 16.41 -19.50 -6.81
CA LEU A 317 15.21 -20.33 -6.77
C LEU A 317 14.08 -19.64 -6.01
N GLU A 318 14.38 -19.09 -4.84
CA GLU A 318 13.39 -18.39 -4.03
C GLU A 318 12.86 -17.13 -4.74
N MET A 319 13.70 -16.41 -5.49
CA MET A 319 13.26 -15.26 -6.30
C MET A 319 12.32 -15.69 -7.43
N VAL A 320 12.62 -16.80 -8.10
CA VAL A 320 11.79 -17.40 -9.14
C VAL A 320 10.40 -17.72 -8.60
N ASP A 321 10.32 -18.42 -7.47
CA ASP A 321 9.05 -18.78 -6.85
C ASP A 321 8.23 -17.53 -6.47
N LYS A 322 8.89 -16.48 -5.98
CA LYS A 322 8.22 -15.20 -5.66
C LYS A 322 7.71 -14.47 -6.89
N VAL A 323 8.45 -14.49 -8.00
CA VAL A 323 8.00 -13.89 -9.27
C VAL A 323 6.83 -14.67 -9.87
N GLU A 324 6.79 -16.00 -9.75
CA GLU A 324 5.65 -16.82 -10.16
C GLU A 324 4.39 -16.51 -9.31
N LEU A 325 4.56 -16.42 -7.99
CA LEU A 325 3.49 -16.00 -7.09
C LEU A 325 2.96 -14.62 -7.47
N LEU A 326 3.86 -13.68 -7.78
CA LEU A 326 3.52 -12.32 -8.18
C LEU A 326 2.74 -12.31 -9.50
N ALA A 327 3.16 -13.10 -10.48
CA ALA A 327 2.44 -13.25 -11.74
C ALA A 327 1.00 -13.76 -11.53
N THR A 328 0.83 -14.75 -10.65
CA THR A 328 -0.50 -15.25 -10.28
C THR A 328 -1.36 -14.16 -9.65
N LYS A 329 -0.79 -13.32 -8.78
CA LYS A 329 -1.53 -12.21 -8.15
C LYS A 329 -1.89 -11.09 -9.13
N VAL A 330 -1.04 -10.81 -10.10
CA VAL A 330 -1.32 -9.85 -11.18
C VAL A 330 -2.40 -10.38 -12.13
N GLU A 331 -2.38 -11.69 -12.44
CA GLU A 331 -3.43 -12.35 -13.22
C GLU A 331 -4.79 -12.28 -12.49
N GLU A 332 -4.83 -12.66 -11.20
CA GLU A 332 -6.03 -12.53 -10.36
C GLU A 332 -6.57 -11.09 -10.34
N LEU A 333 -5.67 -10.10 -10.23
CA LEU A 333 -6.06 -8.70 -10.27
C LEU A 333 -6.68 -8.34 -11.64
N GLY A 334 -6.04 -8.76 -12.73
CA GLY A 334 -6.52 -8.49 -14.08
C GLY A 334 -7.86 -9.16 -14.41
N GLU A 335 -8.16 -10.30 -13.80
CA GLU A 335 -9.47 -10.96 -13.90
C GLU A 335 -10.55 -10.15 -13.18
N ILE A 336 -10.32 -9.76 -11.93
CA ILE A 336 -11.30 -9.05 -11.10
C ILE A 336 -11.50 -7.60 -11.59
N ALA A 337 -10.41 -6.94 -12.00
CA ALA A 337 -10.43 -5.56 -12.49
C ALA A 337 -10.78 -5.47 -13.99
N HIS A 338 -11.10 -6.59 -14.65
CA HIS A 338 -11.44 -6.65 -16.07
C HIS A 338 -10.40 -6.00 -16.99
N PHE A 339 -9.12 -6.33 -16.80
CA PHE A 339 -8.06 -5.88 -17.69
C PHE A 339 -8.34 -6.34 -19.12
N HIS A 340 -8.04 -5.46 -20.08
CA HIS A 340 -8.28 -5.72 -21.49
C HIS A 340 -7.27 -6.76 -22.01
N ASN A 341 -7.69 -7.62 -22.93
CA ASN A 341 -6.73 -8.44 -23.65
C ASN A 341 -5.85 -7.55 -24.51
N LYS A 342 -4.53 -7.75 -24.49
CA LYS A 342 -3.60 -7.10 -25.41
C LYS A 342 -4.07 -7.45 -26.83
N LYS A 343 -4.57 -6.46 -27.60
CA LYS A 343 -4.81 -6.65 -29.04
C LYS A 343 -3.46 -7.00 -29.66
N LEU A 344 -3.38 -8.14 -30.32
CA LEU A 344 -2.29 -8.43 -31.23
C LEU A 344 -2.46 -7.42 -32.38
N ASP A 345 -1.52 -6.50 -32.54
CA ASP A 345 -1.38 -5.79 -33.80
C ASP A 345 -1.05 -6.87 -34.84
N VAL A 346 -2.02 -7.19 -35.70
CA VAL A 346 -1.92 -8.14 -36.81
C VAL A 346 -1.41 -7.41 -38.03
#